data_AF-A6FXN2-F1
#
_entry.id   AF-A6FXN2-F1
#
_cell.length_a   1.000
_cell.length_b   1.000
_cell.length_c   1.000
_cell.angle_alpha   90.00
_cell.angle_beta   90.00
_cell.angle_gamma   90.00
#
_symmetry.space_group_name_H-M   'P 1'
#
loop_
_entity.id
_entity.type
_entity.pdbx_description
1 polymer ?
#
loop_
_entity_poly.entity_id
_entity_poly.type
_entity_poly.pdbx_seq_one_letter_code
_entity_poly.pdbx_strand_id
1 'polypeptide(L)'
;MGPSNTDSGRLDDLDDDAASLEHEDAEIVGEFDEDDAAEHADEASAPGRSPSVLSLLLLVAGAIWIVVALLKLGDSDTLSDVPPAAVSADAADAGADAGVGKLDPTEDQAYGELPRVDEGGTQPPPPGQAADEPTPPQAPPQADQDAPPDDPERAVVDDEGNPESERGPPEGSLLAGKVWPRDYAAPEIVHYTIKRGGSMKVVANLYKIYHHEIEALNPGVPIDRELPPATRIVVYKRKPGQRSESVGFPGSGTLSGAMPMIDGPGRELKHTPWKGWGTTITVATLDVILREWARRFPDRQPILVGNMSSREGGRLKPHSSHQSGRDVDLSYPQIWDRKEELNWRKMDSRNLDRELTWSLLEILLESGAVEVIFIDSKLQKLLYEYAVQTGRYKKTELKNWMEYPSPPGTGDPLIQHVRGHDDHIHVRFKCTSSEGRCQSRSR
;
A
#
# COMPACT_ATOMS: atom_id res chain seq x y z
N MET A 1 82.44 46.24 23.92
CA MET A 1 82.72 45.27 22.85
C MET A 1 81.64 45.50 21.80
N GLY A 2 81.99 46.10 20.66
CA GLY A 2 81.06 46.27 19.53
C GLY A 2 81.05 45.02 18.63
N PRO A 3 80.63 45.13 17.36
CA PRO A 3 79.77 46.17 16.80
C PRO A 3 78.70 45.63 15.80
N SER A 4 77.86 46.58 15.36
CA SER A 4 77.18 46.78 14.07
C SER A 4 77.34 45.83 12.87
N ASN A 5 76.25 45.68 12.09
CA ASN A 5 76.07 46.03 10.66
C ASN A 5 74.83 45.26 10.13
N THR A 6 73.73 45.81 9.60
CA THR A 6 73.48 46.65 8.39
C THR A 6 74.04 46.11 7.08
N ASP A 7 73.17 45.62 6.19
CA ASP A 7 73.11 45.87 4.73
C ASP A 7 71.79 45.22 4.21
N SER A 8 70.80 45.79 3.52
CA SER A 8 70.67 46.62 2.29
C SER A 8 71.12 46.00 0.96
N GLY A 9 70.25 46.16 -0.06
CA GLY A 9 70.39 45.74 -1.47
C GLY A 9 69.33 44.69 -1.85
N ARG A 10 68.22 44.92 -2.59
CA ARG A 10 67.93 45.64 -3.84
C ARG A 10 68.71 45.15 -5.07
N LEU A 11 67.95 44.73 -6.09
CA LEU A 11 68.11 44.72 -7.56
C LEU A 11 67.43 43.43 -8.09
N ASP A 12 66.23 43.51 -8.67
CA ASP A 12 65.86 43.95 -10.04
C ASP A 12 66.18 42.89 -11.12
N ASP A 13 65.09 42.45 -11.78
CA ASP A 13 64.88 42.02 -13.17
C ASP A 13 65.57 40.76 -13.75
N LEU A 14 64.75 39.84 -14.29
CA LEU A 14 64.61 39.50 -15.73
C LEU A 14 64.26 38.02 -16.03
N ASP A 15 63.31 37.89 -16.97
CA ASP A 15 63.08 36.85 -18.00
C ASP A 15 62.59 35.45 -17.56
N ASP A 16 61.36 35.08 -17.92
CA ASP A 16 60.96 34.45 -19.20
C ASP A 16 61.62 33.09 -19.41
N ASP A 17 60.88 32.01 -19.11
CA ASP A 17 61.00 30.78 -19.88
C ASP A 17 59.69 29.98 -19.84
N ALA A 18 59.10 29.88 -21.02
CA ALA A 18 58.02 28.99 -21.37
C ALA A 18 58.54 27.55 -21.40
N ALA A 19 57.78 26.63 -20.79
CA ALA A 19 57.92 25.21 -21.03
C ALA A 19 56.52 24.61 -21.27
N SER A 20 56.21 24.50 -22.55
CA SER A 20 55.22 23.64 -23.16
C SER A 20 55.42 22.16 -22.78
N LEU A 21 54.35 21.49 -22.36
CA LEU A 21 54.20 20.04 -22.56
C LEU A 21 52.76 19.73 -22.98
N GLU A 22 52.67 19.34 -24.25
CA GLU A 22 51.56 18.62 -24.86
C GLU A 22 51.52 17.16 -24.35
N HIS A 23 50.37 16.52 -24.58
CA HIS A 23 50.05 15.08 -24.69
C HIS A 23 48.83 14.74 -23.82
N GLU A 24 47.85 13.96 -24.25
CA GLU A 24 47.51 13.30 -25.51
C GLU A 24 46.09 12.79 -25.23
N ASP A 25 45.15 13.03 -26.14
CA ASP A 25 43.83 12.42 -26.10
C ASP A 25 43.97 10.92 -26.40
N ALA A 26 43.53 10.06 -25.47
CA ALA A 26 43.42 8.62 -25.68
C ALA A 26 41.95 8.21 -25.60
N GLU A 27 41.41 7.89 -26.77
CA GLU A 27 40.17 7.17 -27.00
C GLU A 27 40.16 5.82 -26.25
N ILE A 28 39.06 5.52 -25.56
CA ILE A 28 38.62 4.13 -25.37
C ILE A 28 37.15 4.04 -25.81
N VAL A 29 36.99 3.17 -26.79
CA VAL A 29 35.80 2.80 -27.54
C VAL A 29 34.83 2.01 -26.65
N GLY A 30 33.54 2.34 -26.74
CA GLY A 30 32.45 1.60 -26.09
C GLY A 30 31.23 1.62 -26.99
N GLU A 31 31.21 0.67 -27.91
CA GLU A 31 30.15 0.38 -28.88
C GLU A 31 28.78 0.20 -28.19
N PHE A 32 27.79 0.99 -28.60
CA PHE A 32 26.38 0.69 -28.36
C PHE A 32 25.58 1.12 -29.59
N ASP A 33 24.96 0.15 -30.23
CA ASP A 33 24.16 0.27 -31.44
C ASP A 33 23.04 1.30 -31.28
N GLU A 34 23.02 2.25 -32.20
CA GLU A 34 21.86 3.03 -32.60
C GLU A 34 21.03 2.20 -33.59
N ASP A 35 19.70 2.22 -33.45
CA ASP A 35 18.82 2.26 -34.62
C ASP A 35 17.50 2.97 -34.28
N ASP A 36 17.20 3.93 -35.15
CA ASP A 36 15.92 4.55 -35.53
C ASP A 36 15.29 5.66 -34.67
N ALA A 37 15.94 6.83 -34.79
CA ALA A 37 15.46 8.02 -35.50
C ALA A 37 13.95 8.38 -35.53
N ALA A 38 13.71 9.59 -35.02
CA ALA A 38 12.52 10.40 -35.24
C ALA A 38 12.52 11.08 -36.62
N GLU A 39 11.34 11.27 -37.22
CA GLU A 39 11.11 12.29 -38.24
C GLU A 39 10.50 13.56 -37.62
N HIS A 40 11.14 14.68 -37.91
CA HIS A 40 10.71 16.06 -37.62
C HIS A 40 9.78 16.60 -38.71
N ALA A 41 8.82 17.46 -38.33
CA ALA A 41 8.55 18.72 -39.05
C ALA A 41 7.65 19.67 -38.23
N ASP A 42 8.13 20.89 -38.03
CA ASP A 42 7.40 22.10 -37.63
C ASP A 42 6.48 22.61 -38.76
N GLU A 43 5.34 23.24 -38.41
CA GLU A 43 4.95 24.61 -38.85
C GLU A 43 3.50 25.00 -38.46
N ALA A 44 3.26 26.31 -38.44
CA ALA A 44 2.18 27.02 -37.75
C ALA A 44 0.91 27.33 -38.58
N SER A 45 -0.14 27.74 -37.84
CA SER A 45 -1.26 28.63 -38.21
C SER A 45 -2.49 28.09 -38.97
N ALA A 46 -3.68 28.41 -38.44
CA ALA A 46 -5.03 27.98 -38.87
C ALA A 46 -5.61 28.83 -40.04
N PRO A 47 -6.66 28.38 -40.78
CA PRO A 47 -8.05 28.60 -40.31
C PRO A 47 -9.13 27.58 -40.78
N GLY A 48 -10.26 27.55 -40.04
CA GLY A 48 -11.63 27.32 -40.55
C GLY A 48 -12.06 25.89 -40.94
N ARG A 49 -12.79 25.19 -40.06
CA ARG A 49 -13.59 24.01 -40.44
C ARG A 49 -14.94 24.00 -39.71
N SER A 50 -16.02 23.87 -40.48
CA SER A 50 -17.40 23.73 -40.01
C SER A 50 -17.57 22.49 -39.11
N PRO A 51 -18.42 22.53 -38.08
CA PRO A 51 -18.60 21.41 -37.15
C PRO A 51 -19.17 20.18 -37.86
N SER A 52 -18.67 19.01 -37.50
CA SER A 52 -19.09 17.73 -38.07
C SER A 52 -20.53 17.38 -37.68
N VAL A 53 -21.19 16.55 -38.48
CA VAL A 53 -22.55 16.02 -38.27
C VAL A 53 -22.74 15.40 -36.87
N LEU A 54 -21.65 14.94 -36.24
CA LEU A 54 -21.62 14.40 -34.88
C LEU A 54 -21.84 15.49 -33.80
N SER A 55 -21.37 16.72 -34.03
CA SER A 55 -21.61 17.86 -33.14
C SER A 55 -23.05 18.38 -33.22
N LEU A 56 -23.70 18.22 -34.37
CA LEU A 56 -25.12 18.56 -34.55
C LEU A 56 -26.04 17.54 -33.85
N LEU A 57 -25.66 16.25 -33.85
CA LEU A 57 -26.39 15.18 -33.15
C LEU A 57 -26.32 15.31 -31.62
N LEU A 58 -25.21 15.79 -31.07
CA LEU A 58 -25.08 16.03 -29.63
C LEU A 58 -25.95 17.22 -29.14
N LEU A 59 -26.17 18.23 -29.98
CA LEU A 59 -27.07 19.35 -29.66
C LEU A 59 -28.55 18.94 -29.62
N VAL A 60 -28.97 17.99 -30.46
CA VAL A 60 -30.35 17.49 -30.47
C VAL A 60 -30.63 16.58 -29.27
N ALA A 61 -29.64 15.78 -28.83
CA ALA A 61 -29.78 14.94 -27.64
C ALA A 61 -29.88 15.75 -26.33
N GLY A 62 -29.19 16.89 -26.23
CA GLY A 62 -29.27 17.80 -25.09
C GLY A 62 -30.63 18.49 -24.95
N ALA A 63 -31.28 18.85 -26.07
CA ALA A 63 -32.59 19.50 -26.06
C ALA A 63 -33.72 18.57 -25.57
N ILE A 64 -33.63 17.26 -25.84
CA ILE A 64 -34.63 16.28 -25.42
C ILE A 64 -34.62 16.09 -23.89
N TRP A 65 -33.45 16.12 -23.26
CA TRP A 65 -33.33 16.00 -21.80
C TRP A 65 -33.89 17.21 -21.05
N ILE A 66 -33.79 18.42 -21.62
CA ILE A 66 -34.34 19.65 -21.02
C ILE A 66 -35.88 19.62 -21.04
N VAL A 67 -36.50 19.10 -22.11
CA VAL A 67 -37.96 18.97 -22.20
C VAL A 67 -38.49 17.92 -21.22
N VAL A 68 -37.79 16.80 -21.03
CA VAL A 68 -38.16 15.76 -20.03
C VAL A 68 -38.03 16.28 -18.59
N ALA A 69 -37.02 17.10 -18.30
CA ALA A 69 -36.85 17.73 -16.98
C ALA A 69 -37.97 18.75 -16.70
N LEU A 70 -38.39 19.54 -17.70
CA LEU A 70 -39.48 20.51 -17.55
C LEU A 70 -40.85 19.84 -17.41
N LEU A 71 -41.08 18.67 -18.03
CA LEU A 71 -42.31 17.90 -17.86
C LEU A 71 -42.41 17.21 -16.48
N LYS A 72 -41.29 16.92 -15.82
CA LYS A 72 -41.28 16.34 -14.45
C LYS A 72 -41.39 17.37 -13.32
N LEU A 73 -41.27 18.66 -13.62
CA LEU A 73 -41.42 19.75 -12.65
C LEU A 73 -42.83 20.37 -12.66
N GLY A 74 -43.74 19.88 -13.52
CA GLY A 74 -45.12 20.38 -13.64
C GLY A 74 -46.15 19.68 -12.74
N ASP A 75 -45.81 18.57 -12.10
CA ASP A 75 -46.73 17.84 -11.21
C ASP A 75 -46.42 18.15 -9.74
N SER A 76 -46.83 19.32 -9.28
CA SER A 76 -46.91 19.64 -7.86
C SER A 76 -47.96 20.73 -7.65
N ASP A 77 -49.24 20.34 -7.58
CA ASP A 77 -50.19 21.15 -6.85
C ASP A 77 -51.34 20.32 -6.23
N THR A 78 -51.49 20.54 -4.92
CA THR A 78 -52.68 20.36 -4.06
C THR A 78 -53.10 18.93 -3.65
N LEU A 79 -52.97 18.61 -2.35
CA LEU A 79 -54.10 18.71 -1.42
C LEU A 79 -53.67 18.43 0.04
N SER A 80 -54.18 19.32 0.89
CA SER A 80 -54.21 19.31 2.35
C SER A 80 -54.91 18.08 2.92
N ASP A 81 -54.36 17.46 3.96
CA ASP A 81 -55.11 17.16 5.19
C ASP A 81 -54.17 16.81 6.37
N VAL A 82 -54.45 17.46 7.51
CA VAL A 82 -53.91 17.26 8.86
C VAL A 82 -55.14 16.96 9.72
N PRO A 83 -55.21 15.94 10.63
CA PRO A 83 -54.56 16.00 11.96
C PRO A 83 -54.34 14.61 12.65
N PRO A 84 -54.11 14.53 13.99
CA PRO A 84 -53.14 15.22 14.82
C PRO A 84 -52.20 14.25 15.59
N ALA A 85 -51.21 14.83 16.27
CA ALA A 85 -50.31 14.20 17.22
C ALA A 85 -51.01 13.63 18.46
N ALA A 86 -50.45 12.55 19.02
CA ALA A 86 -50.56 12.23 20.45
C ALA A 86 -49.28 11.54 20.97
N VAL A 87 -48.96 11.95 22.18
CA VAL A 87 -47.80 11.67 23.03
C VAL A 87 -47.82 10.28 23.69
N SER A 88 -46.61 9.86 24.07
CA SER A 88 -46.15 8.84 25.03
C SER A 88 -47.13 8.31 26.08
N ALA A 89 -47.06 6.99 26.38
CA ALA A 89 -46.58 6.44 27.66
C ALA A 89 -46.83 4.91 27.78
N ASP A 90 -45.81 4.22 28.28
CA ASP A 90 -45.73 3.08 29.20
C ASP A 90 -46.80 1.96 29.29
N ALA A 91 -46.24 0.76 29.48
CA ALA A 91 -46.58 -0.26 30.47
C ALA A 91 -46.91 -1.66 29.91
N ALA A 92 -46.23 -2.62 30.52
CA ALA A 92 -46.28 -4.06 30.31
C ALA A 92 -47.60 -4.67 30.79
N ASP A 93 -47.99 -5.81 30.20
CA ASP A 93 -48.34 -7.01 30.98
C ASP A 93 -48.26 -8.28 30.12
N ALA A 94 -48.02 -9.38 30.81
CA ALA A 94 -47.83 -10.74 30.36
C ALA A 94 -49.13 -11.46 29.96
N GLY A 95 -48.99 -12.67 29.40
CA GLY A 95 -50.00 -13.71 29.57
C GLY A 95 -50.31 -14.52 28.32
N ALA A 96 -50.02 -15.81 28.40
CA ALA A 96 -50.29 -16.86 27.42
C ALA A 96 -51.80 -17.09 27.17
N ASP A 97 -52.17 -17.68 26.03
CA ASP A 97 -52.69 -19.06 25.94
C ASP A 97 -53.05 -19.44 24.49
N ALA A 98 -53.08 -20.75 24.25
CA ALA A 98 -53.20 -21.49 23.02
C ALA A 98 -54.50 -21.30 22.22
N GLY A 99 -54.40 -21.57 20.91
CA GLY A 99 -55.53 -21.73 20.00
C GLY A 99 -55.16 -22.64 18.84
N VAL A 100 -55.43 -23.93 19.01
CA VAL A 100 -55.33 -25.00 18.01
C VAL A 100 -56.40 -24.79 16.93
N GLY A 101 -56.01 -24.85 15.66
CA GLY A 101 -56.92 -24.94 14.52
C GLY A 101 -56.29 -25.81 13.42
N LYS A 102 -56.83 -27.01 13.24
CA LYS A 102 -56.42 -28.06 12.30
C LYS A 102 -57.46 -28.16 11.18
N LEU A 103 -57.06 -28.79 10.06
CA LEU A 103 -57.84 -29.36 8.95
C LEU A 103 -58.02 -28.40 7.75
N ASP A 104 -57.83 -28.77 6.48
CA ASP A 104 -57.37 -30.02 5.85
C ASP A 104 -57.04 -29.74 4.35
N PRO A 105 -56.46 -30.71 3.62
CA PRO A 105 -55.80 -30.55 2.31
C PRO A 105 -56.60 -31.11 1.12
N THR A 106 -56.23 -30.69 -0.10
CA THR A 106 -56.43 -31.36 -1.42
C THR A 106 -55.62 -30.52 -2.42
N GLU A 107 -54.87 -31.02 -3.42
CA GLU A 107 -55.05 -32.20 -4.25
C GLU A 107 -53.74 -32.53 -5.01
N ASP A 108 -53.59 -33.82 -5.32
CA ASP A 108 -52.54 -34.49 -6.09
C ASP A 108 -52.53 -34.19 -7.59
N GLN A 109 -51.35 -34.39 -8.22
CA GLN A 109 -51.06 -35.15 -9.47
C GLN A 109 -49.70 -34.67 -10.03
N ALA A 110 -48.57 -35.39 -10.01
CA ALA A 110 -48.19 -36.76 -10.40
C ALA A 110 -47.81 -36.93 -11.90
N TYR A 111 -46.62 -37.51 -12.07
CA TYR A 111 -46.03 -38.25 -13.22
C TYR A 111 -45.15 -37.50 -14.25
N GLY A 112 -43.92 -38.03 -14.40
CA GLY A 112 -42.95 -37.67 -15.43
C GLY A 112 -41.58 -38.32 -15.20
N GLU A 113 -41.50 -39.60 -15.55
CA GLU A 113 -40.36 -40.53 -15.39
C GLU A 113 -39.09 -40.17 -16.21
N LEU A 114 -37.95 -40.67 -15.74
CA LEU A 114 -36.60 -40.58 -16.31
C LEU A 114 -36.44 -41.35 -17.64
N PRO A 115 -35.31 -41.15 -18.33
CA PRO A 115 -34.41 -42.29 -18.49
C PRO A 115 -32.93 -42.02 -18.19
N ARG A 116 -32.29 -43.08 -17.66
CA ARG A 116 -30.84 -43.30 -17.53
C ARG A 116 -30.25 -43.87 -18.84
N VAL A 117 -29.05 -43.43 -19.19
CA VAL A 117 -27.88 -44.17 -19.75
C VAL A 117 -26.72 -43.16 -19.84
N ASP A 118 -25.43 -43.44 -19.67
CA ASP A 118 -24.68 -44.66 -19.48
C ASP A 118 -23.31 -44.33 -18.85
N GLU A 119 -22.64 -45.36 -18.35
CA GLU A 119 -21.47 -45.35 -17.48
C GLU A 119 -20.14 -45.01 -18.20
N GLY A 120 -19.22 -44.40 -17.45
CA GLY A 120 -17.83 -44.15 -17.87
C GLY A 120 -16.94 -43.96 -16.64
N GLY A 121 -16.62 -45.08 -15.98
CA GLY A 121 -15.86 -45.13 -14.75
C GLY A 121 -14.39 -44.71 -14.90
N THR A 122 -13.85 -44.09 -13.86
CA THR A 122 -12.42 -44.14 -13.55
C THR A 122 -12.28 -44.26 -12.05
N GLN A 123 -12.06 -45.49 -11.59
CA GLN A 123 -11.83 -45.83 -10.20
C GLN A 123 -10.31 -45.83 -9.95
N PRO A 124 -9.81 -45.26 -8.83
CA PRO A 124 -8.40 -45.30 -8.49
C PRO A 124 -7.98 -46.69 -7.97
N PRO A 125 -6.72 -47.12 -8.16
CA PRO A 125 -6.28 -48.44 -7.70
C PRO A 125 -6.13 -48.52 -6.16
N PRO A 126 -6.32 -49.72 -5.56
CA PRO A 126 -6.25 -49.97 -4.11
C PRO A 126 -4.81 -50.24 -3.60
N PRO A 127 -4.58 -50.30 -2.27
CA PRO A 127 -3.24 -50.29 -1.67
C PRO A 127 -2.60 -51.68 -1.61
N GLY A 128 -1.29 -51.75 -1.88
CA GLY A 128 -0.45 -52.94 -1.74
C GLY A 128 0.80 -52.63 -0.90
N GLN A 129 1.16 -53.59 -0.06
CA GLN A 129 2.07 -53.50 1.09
C GLN A 129 3.57 -53.47 0.76
N ALA A 130 4.31 -52.97 1.76
CA ALA A 130 5.75 -52.99 2.04
C ALA A 130 6.64 -54.02 1.31
N ALA A 131 7.79 -53.53 0.83
CA ALA A 131 9.07 -54.23 0.85
C ALA A 131 10.25 -53.23 0.73
N ASP A 132 11.09 -53.23 1.77
CA ASP A 132 12.54 -52.98 1.86
C ASP A 132 13.18 -51.71 1.23
N GLU A 133 13.78 -50.92 2.15
CA GLU A 133 14.75 -49.84 1.91
C GLU A 133 16.01 -50.34 1.18
N PRO A 134 16.58 -49.52 0.28
CA PRO A 134 18.01 -49.47 0.06
C PRO A 134 18.60 -48.14 0.54
N THR A 135 19.55 -48.27 1.46
CA THR A 135 20.48 -47.27 2.01
C THR A 135 21.04 -46.30 0.94
N PRO A 136 21.14 -44.98 1.23
CA PRO A 136 21.73 -44.02 0.31
C PRO A 136 23.27 -44.17 0.20
N PRO A 137 23.86 -43.95 -0.98
CA PRO A 137 25.30 -44.05 -1.17
C PRO A 137 26.06 -42.90 -0.50
N GLN A 138 27.23 -43.25 0.03
CA GLN A 138 28.16 -42.43 0.80
C GLN A 138 28.69 -41.22 0.01
N ALA A 139 28.87 -40.10 0.72
CA ALA A 139 29.52 -38.90 0.22
C ALA A 139 31.03 -39.12 -0.04
N PRO A 140 31.63 -38.46 -1.05
CA PRO A 140 33.06 -38.56 -1.34
C PRO A 140 33.95 -37.84 -0.31
N PRO A 141 35.23 -38.23 -0.19
CA PRO A 141 36.08 -37.86 0.93
C PRO A 141 36.57 -36.41 0.90
N GLN A 142 36.72 -35.84 2.09
CA GLN A 142 37.26 -34.51 2.36
C GLN A 142 38.73 -34.43 1.94
N ALA A 143 39.09 -33.36 1.23
CA ALA A 143 40.47 -32.95 1.02
C ALA A 143 40.83 -31.88 2.05
N ASP A 144 41.86 -32.17 2.84
CA ASP A 144 42.59 -31.20 3.64
C ASP A 144 43.22 -30.12 2.74
N GLN A 145 43.08 -28.86 3.15
CA GLN A 145 44.04 -27.78 2.88
C GLN A 145 43.73 -26.55 3.75
N ASP A 146 44.57 -26.38 4.76
CA ASP A 146 45.15 -25.13 5.29
C ASP A 146 44.23 -23.98 5.70
N ALA A 147 43.82 -24.00 6.97
CA ALA A 147 43.40 -22.80 7.71
C ALA A 147 44.63 -22.08 8.30
N PRO A 148 44.78 -20.75 8.14
CA PRO A 148 45.76 -19.98 8.90
C PRO A 148 45.31 -19.81 10.36
N PRO A 149 46.25 -19.68 11.31
CA PRO A 149 45.97 -19.76 12.74
C PRO A 149 45.20 -18.54 13.28
N ASP A 150 44.41 -18.80 14.31
CA ASP A 150 43.63 -17.84 15.10
C ASP A 150 44.46 -16.63 15.52
N ASP A 151 44.00 -15.44 15.10
CA ASP A 151 44.43 -14.15 15.64
C ASP A 151 43.43 -13.74 16.75
N PRO A 152 43.81 -13.78 18.04
CA PRO A 152 42.92 -13.49 19.14
C PRO A 152 42.93 -11.98 19.45
N GLU A 153 42.65 -11.14 18.45
CA GLU A 153 42.44 -9.71 18.69
C GLU A 153 41.61 -9.04 17.59
N ARG A 154 40.55 -9.70 17.11
CA ARG A 154 39.47 -8.97 16.43
C ARG A 154 38.58 -8.35 17.49
N ALA A 155 38.98 -7.15 17.92
CA ALA A 155 38.15 -6.25 18.70
C ALA A 155 36.71 -6.31 18.17
N VAL A 156 35.79 -6.55 19.10
CA VAL A 156 34.37 -6.27 18.94
C VAL A 156 34.31 -4.85 18.39
N VAL A 157 33.99 -4.74 17.09
CA VAL A 157 33.66 -3.44 16.53
C VAL A 157 32.29 -3.16 17.11
N ASP A 158 32.28 -2.37 18.18
CA ASP A 158 31.07 -1.76 18.68
C ASP A 158 30.38 -1.11 17.47
N ASP A 159 29.22 -1.67 17.12
CA ASP A 159 28.26 -1.07 16.19
C ASP A 159 27.84 0.24 16.85
N GLU A 160 28.52 1.34 16.52
CA GLU A 160 28.12 2.69 16.93
C GLU A 160 26.78 3.00 16.23
N GLY A 161 25.73 2.56 16.89
CA GLY A 161 24.34 2.76 16.55
C GLY A 161 24.00 4.24 16.36
N ASN A 162 23.07 4.46 15.45
CA ASN A 162 22.54 5.77 15.12
C ASN A 162 21.85 6.41 16.35
N PRO A 163 22.36 7.52 16.91
CA PRO A 163 21.93 8.05 18.20
C PRO A 163 20.50 8.61 18.21
N GLU A 164 19.86 8.74 17.04
CA GLU A 164 18.45 9.15 16.94
C GLU A 164 17.48 8.02 16.61
N SER A 165 17.91 6.90 16.02
CA SER A 165 17.03 5.72 15.88
C SER A 165 17.05 4.80 17.11
N GLU A 166 17.98 4.99 18.05
CA GLU A 166 17.96 4.33 19.36
C GLU A 166 17.00 4.98 20.36
N ARG A 167 16.63 6.25 20.13
CA ARG A 167 15.48 6.84 20.79
C ARG A 167 14.25 6.19 20.19
N GLY A 168 13.79 5.12 20.83
CA GLY A 168 12.49 4.52 20.55
C GLY A 168 11.38 5.59 20.53
N PRO A 169 10.14 5.21 20.15
CA PRO A 169 9.07 6.18 19.95
C PRO A 169 8.94 7.14 21.12
N PRO A 170 8.71 8.45 20.88
CA PRO A 170 8.71 9.46 21.94
C PRO A 170 7.68 9.12 23.01
N GLU A 171 7.95 9.55 24.25
CA GLU A 171 7.04 9.32 25.38
C GLU A 171 5.64 9.85 25.05
N GLY A 172 4.61 9.02 25.28
CA GLY A 172 3.22 9.33 24.90
C GLY A 172 2.84 8.99 23.45
N SER A 173 3.76 8.47 22.64
CA SER A 173 3.43 7.84 21.34
C SER A 173 2.58 6.59 21.54
N LEU A 174 1.62 6.33 20.63
CA LEU A 174 0.91 5.04 20.59
C LEU A 174 1.83 3.86 20.28
N LEU A 175 3.04 4.14 19.79
CA LEU A 175 4.09 3.15 19.52
C LEU A 175 5.02 2.96 20.74
N ALA A 176 5.02 3.90 21.70
CA ALA A 176 5.92 3.84 22.86
C ALA A 176 5.62 2.61 23.71
N GLY A 177 6.67 1.86 24.05
CA GLY A 177 6.59 0.62 24.83
C GLY A 177 6.00 -0.57 24.08
N LYS A 178 5.60 -0.44 22.81
CA LYS A 178 5.14 -1.57 21.99
C LYS A 178 6.31 -2.33 21.40
N VAL A 179 6.27 -3.64 21.52
CA VAL A 179 7.16 -4.59 20.86
C VAL A 179 6.46 -5.14 19.63
N TRP A 180 6.88 -4.70 18.45
CA TRP A 180 6.42 -5.30 17.21
C TRP A 180 7.01 -6.72 17.05
N PRO A 181 6.25 -7.71 16.56
CA PRO A 181 4.82 -7.68 16.21
C PRO A 181 3.85 -8.00 17.37
N ARG A 182 4.37 -8.32 18.56
CA ARG A 182 3.62 -8.91 19.68
C ARG A 182 2.45 -8.05 20.18
N ASP A 183 2.63 -6.73 20.24
CA ASP A 183 1.67 -5.82 20.87
C ASP A 183 0.65 -5.20 19.91
N TYR A 184 0.59 -5.71 18.68
CA TYR A 184 -0.27 -5.22 17.61
C TYR A 184 -1.38 -6.24 17.34
N ALA A 185 -2.61 -5.86 17.68
CA ALA A 185 -3.79 -6.72 17.52
C ALA A 185 -4.75 -6.12 16.49
N ALA A 186 -5.10 -6.91 15.49
CA ALA A 186 -6.11 -6.53 14.51
C ALA A 186 -7.52 -6.78 15.07
N PRO A 187 -8.55 -5.99 14.68
CA PRO A 187 -9.92 -6.29 15.06
C PRO A 187 -10.41 -7.61 14.48
N GLU A 188 -11.28 -8.29 15.24
CA GLU A 188 -11.88 -9.57 14.83
C GLU A 188 -12.95 -9.41 13.72
N ILE A 189 -13.53 -8.20 13.59
CA ILE A 189 -14.58 -7.87 12.63
C ILE A 189 -14.20 -6.60 11.88
N VAL A 190 -14.35 -6.59 10.55
CA VAL A 190 -14.20 -5.39 9.73
C VAL A 190 -15.53 -5.07 9.05
N HIS A 191 -15.89 -3.79 9.12
CA HIS A 191 -17.06 -3.26 8.45
C HIS A 191 -16.67 -2.41 7.25
N TYR A 192 -17.46 -2.49 6.19
CA TYR A 192 -17.53 -1.49 5.14
C TYR A 192 -18.75 -0.60 5.36
N THR A 193 -18.57 0.71 5.28
CA THR A 193 -19.66 1.70 5.36
C THR A 193 -20.07 2.11 3.95
N ILE A 194 -21.34 1.86 3.60
CA ILE A 194 -21.88 2.20 2.27
C ILE A 194 -21.83 3.71 2.05
N LYS A 195 -21.16 4.16 0.98
CA LYS A 195 -20.96 5.61 0.71
C LYS A 195 -22.13 6.28 -0.02
N ARG A 196 -22.76 5.62 -1.00
CA ARG A 196 -23.75 6.24 -1.92
C ARG A 196 -25.02 5.40 -2.12
N GLY A 197 -25.35 4.51 -1.18
CA GLY A 197 -26.38 3.48 -1.35
C GLY A 197 -25.84 2.24 -2.06
N GLY A 198 -26.70 1.24 -2.26
CA GLY A 198 -26.37 -0.04 -2.92
C GLY A 198 -26.75 -1.26 -2.09
N SER A 199 -26.29 -2.44 -2.50
CA SER A 199 -26.65 -3.73 -1.89
C SER A 199 -25.42 -4.53 -1.42
N MET A 200 -25.64 -5.57 -0.62
CA MET A 200 -24.53 -6.47 -0.22
C MET A 200 -23.86 -7.13 -1.41
N LYS A 201 -24.60 -7.41 -2.49
CA LYS A 201 -24.03 -7.91 -3.75
C LYS A 201 -22.96 -6.99 -4.32
N VAL A 202 -23.21 -5.68 -4.30
CA VAL A 202 -22.23 -4.66 -4.73
C VAL A 202 -21.01 -4.69 -3.82
N VAL A 203 -21.20 -4.73 -2.50
CA VAL A 203 -20.10 -4.80 -1.53
C VAL A 203 -19.26 -6.08 -1.72
N ALA A 204 -19.89 -7.24 -1.89
CA ALA A 204 -19.20 -8.50 -2.17
C ALA A 204 -18.34 -8.42 -3.42
N ASN A 205 -18.90 -7.86 -4.51
CA ASN A 205 -18.17 -7.68 -5.76
C ASN A 205 -16.99 -6.70 -5.63
N LEU A 206 -17.15 -5.61 -4.86
CA LEU A 206 -16.06 -4.65 -4.59
C LEU A 206 -14.87 -5.33 -3.92
N TYR A 207 -15.13 -6.18 -2.94
CA TYR A 207 -14.10 -6.88 -2.16
C TYR A 207 -13.66 -8.22 -2.77
N LYS A 208 -14.34 -8.70 -3.83
CA LYS A 208 -14.21 -10.06 -4.37
C LYS A 208 -14.44 -11.16 -3.31
N ILE A 209 -15.45 -10.96 -2.48
CA ILE A 209 -15.95 -11.97 -1.54
C ILE A 209 -17.07 -12.74 -2.23
N TYR A 210 -17.17 -14.06 -2.01
CA TYR A 210 -18.28 -14.83 -2.59
C TYR A 210 -19.62 -14.40 -1.98
N HIS A 211 -20.70 -14.47 -2.75
CA HIS A 211 -22.03 -14.05 -2.30
C HIS A 211 -22.48 -14.81 -1.05
N HIS A 212 -22.31 -16.13 -1.04
CA HIS A 212 -22.61 -16.95 0.15
C HIS A 212 -21.78 -16.59 1.38
N GLU A 213 -20.54 -16.10 1.19
CA GLU A 213 -19.70 -15.64 2.30
C GLU A 213 -20.23 -14.34 2.89
N ILE A 214 -20.58 -13.34 2.06
CA ILE A 214 -21.09 -12.06 2.59
C ILE A 214 -22.45 -12.22 3.26
N GLU A 215 -23.30 -13.14 2.77
CA GLU A 215 -24.57 -13.49 3.38
C GLU A 215 -24.35 -14.14 4.75
N ALA A 216 -23.40 -15.07 4.85
CA ALA A 216 -23.03 -15.68 6.14
C ALA A 216 -22.44 -14.67 7.14
N LEU A 217 -21.75 -13.63 6.66
CA LEU A 217 -21.24 -12.54 7.49
C LEU A 217 -22.35 -11.58 7.97
N ASN A 218 -23.47 -11.50 7.26
CA ASN A 218 -24.56 -10.54 7.51
C ASN A 218 -25.92 -11.25 7.51
N PRO A 219 -26.17 -12.16 8.46
CA PRO A 219 -27.41 -12.94 8.48
C PRO A 219 -28.64 -12.04 8.60
N GLY A 220 -29.70 -12.38 7.85
CA GLY A 220 -30.97 -11.64 7.85
C GLY A 220 -31.02 -10.41 6.93
N VAL A 221 -29.94 -10.09 6.22
CA VAL A 221 -29.93 -9.05 5.18
C VAL A 221 -30.02 -9.74 3.81
N PRO A 222 -31.08 -9.52 3.01
CA PRO A 222 -31.13 -10.08 1.65
C PRO A 222 -30.05 -9.44 0.76
N ILE A 223 -29.36 -10.25 -0.06
CA ILE A 223 -28.16 -9.80 -0.79
C ILE A 223 -28.42 -8.69 -1.81
N ASP A 224 -29.58 -8.71 -2.46
CA ASP A 224 -30.01 -7.72 -3.46
C ASP A 224 -30.82 -6.56 -2.84
N ARG A 225 -31.04 -6.54 -1.52
CA ARG A 225 -31.76 -5.44 -0.86
C ARG A 225 -31.00 -4.13 -1.03
N GLU A 226 -31.72 -3.09 -1.43
CA GLU A 226 -31.18 -1.73 -1.44
C GLU A 226 -31.00 -1.22 0.01
N LEU A 227 -29.80 -0.73 0.30
CA LEU A 227 -29.38 -0.25 1.61
C LEU A 227 -28.97 1.22 1.51
N PRO A 228 -29.39 2.07 2.45
CA PRO A 228 -29.04 3.49 2.42
C PRO A 228 -27.53 3.71 2.67
N PRO A 229 -27.00 4.89 2.29
CA PRO A 229 -25.70 5.36 2.76
C PRO A 229 -25.54 5.24 4.28
N ALA A 230 -24.30 5.15 4.75
CA ALA A 230 -23.92 4.93 6.14
C ALA A 230 -24.28 3.56 6.74
N THR A 231 -24.97 2.68 6.00
CA THR A 231 -25.16 1.28 6.43
C THR A 231 -23.81 0.57 6.56
N ARG A 232 -23.60 -0.13 7.68
CA ARG A 232 -22.38 -0.91 7.95
C ARG A 232 -22.60 -2.38 7.60
N ILE A 233 -21.78 -2.90 6.70
CA ILE A 233 -21.78 -4.30 6.27
C ILE A 233 -20.50 -4.98 6.76
N VAL A 234 -20.63 -6.14 7.39
CA VAL A 234 -19.48 -6.95 7.78
C VAL A 234 -18.87 -7.56 6.52
N VAL A 235 -17.62 -7.21 6.24
CA VAL A 235 -16.86 -7.73 5.07
C VAL A 235 -15.79 -8.73 5.48
N TYR A 236 -15.51 -8.83 6.78
CA TYR A 236 -14.58 -9.79 7.32
C TYR A 236 -14.93 -10.11 8.76
N LYS A 237 -14.82 -11.39 9.10
CA LYS A 237 -14.81 -11.89 10.46
C LYS A 237 -13.69 -12.92 10.57
N ARG A 238 -12.75 -12.70 11.49
CA ARG A 238 -11.65 -13.62 11.72
C ARG A 238 -12.19 -14.97 12.16
N LYS A 239 -11.69 -16.04 11.55
CA LYS A 239 -12.05 -17.41 11.92
C LYS A 239 -11.15 -17.87 13.08
N PRO A 240 -11.70 -18.46 14.16
CA PRO A 240 -10.90 -19.03 15.24
C PRO A 240 -9.83 -19.99 14.71
N GLY A 241 -8.59 -19.86 15.21
CA GLY A 241 -7.46 -20.69 14.79
C GLY A 241 -6.91 -20.41 13.38
N GLN A 242 -7.52 -19.52 12.61
CA GLN A 242 -6.99 -19.16 11.28
C GLN A 242 -5.69 -18.38 11.42
N ARG A 243 -4.62 -18.93 10.85
CA ARG A 243 -3.34 -18.24 10.68
C ARG A 243 -3.45 -17.23 9.55
N SER A 244 -2.79 -16.09 9.73
CA SER A 244 -2.58 -15.08 8.69
C SER A 244 -1.10 -15.08 8.35
N GLU A 245 -0.76 -15.25 7.07
CA GLU A 245 0.63 -15.51 6.68
C GLU A 245 0.94 -14.95 5.30
N SER A 246 2.01 -14.14 5.24
CA SER A 246 2.74 -13.85 4.01
C SER A 246 3.53 -15.08 3.57
N VAL A 247 3.41 -15.47 2.30
CA VAL A 247 4.08 -16.66 1.74
C VAL A 247 4.96 -16.24 0.57
N GLY A 248 6.24 -16.60 0.62
CA GLY A 248 7.23 -16.28 -0.42
C GLY A 248 7.64 -14.80 -0.41
N PHE A 249 8.14 -14.34 -1.56
CA PHE A 249 8.62 -12.97 -1.73
C PHE A 249 7.48 -12.01 -2.12
N PRO A 250 7.61 -10.70 -1.82
CA PRO A 250 6.66 -9.66 -2.22
C PRO A 250 6.30 -9.60 -3.71
N GLY A 251 7.23 -9.99 -4.59
CA GLY A 251 7.06 -9.98 -6.06
C GLY A 251 6.73 -11.34 -6.68
N SER A 252 6.64 -12.40 -5.87
CA SER A 252 6.36 -13.76 -6.33
C SER A 252 5.83 -14.59 -5.14
N GLY A 253 4.74 -14.12 -4.56
CA GLY A 253 4.22 -14.62 -3.29
C GLY A 253 2.71 -14.77 -3.29
N THR A 254 2.19 -15.28 -2.18
CA THR A 254 0.75 -15.40 -1.92
C THR A 254 0.44 -14.96 -0.50
N LEU A 255 -0.85 -14.79 -0.22
CA LEU A 255 -1.36 -14.38 1.08
C LEU A 255 -2.38 -15.40 1.57
N SER A 256 -2.19 -15.88 2.80
CA SER A 256 -3.14 -16.75 3.49
C SER A 256 -3.76 -16.05 4.69
N GLY A 257 -5.04 -16.29 4.95
CA GLY A 257 -5.75 -15.67 6.09
C GLY A 257 -5.73 -14.15 6.05
N ALA A 258 -5.92 -13.58 4.86
CA ALA A 258 -5.90 -12.15 4.63
C ALA A 258 -6.98 -11.40 5.41
N MET A 259 -6.68 -10.17 5.74
CA MET A 259 -7.59 -9.21 6.35
C MET A 259 -7.70 -7.98 5.46
N PRO A 260 -8.90 -7.43 5.22
CA PRO A 260 -9.03 -6.18 4.49
C PRO A 260 -8.56 -5.02 5.37
N MET A 261 -8.01 -3.99 4.73
CA MET A 261 -7.61 -2.77 5.41
C MET A 261 -8.82 -2.13 6.09
N ILE A 262 -8.60 -1.64 7.30
CA ILE A 262 -9.65 -1.08 8.16
C ILE A 262 -9.73 0.43 8.03
N ASP A 263 -10.93 0.99 8.11
CA ASP A 263 -11.13 2.44 8.20
C ASP A 263 -10.82 2.94 9.62
N GLY A 264 -10.53 4.23 9.79
CA GLY A 264 -10.22 4.82 11.09
C GLY A 264 -9.45 6.14 11.02
N PRO A 265 -9.03 6.68 12.19
CA PRO A 265 -8.36 7.98 12.26
C PRO A 265 -7.06 8.05 11.44
N GLY A 266 -6.79 9.25 10.91
CA GLY A 266 -5.53 9.59 10.24
C GLY A 266 -5.39 9.09 8.82
N ARG A 267 -6.45 8.49 8.25
CA ARG A 267 -6.42 7.90 6.92
C ARG A 267 -7.69 8.08 6.14
N GLU A 268 -7.56 8.00 4.82
CA GLU A 268 -8.67 7.75 3.91
C GLU A 268 -8.37 6.54 3.03
N LEU A 269 -9.29 5.59 2.98
CA LEU A 269 -9.14 4.42 2.13
C LEU A 269 -9.47 4.79 0.67
N LYS A 270 -8.43 4.88 -0.17
CA LYS A 270 -8.52 5.18 -1.62
C LYS A 270 -8.06 4.03 -2.52
N HIS A 271 -7.72 2.88 -1.92
CA HIS A 271 -7.43 1.65 -2.64
C HIS A 271 -8.65 1.10 -3.39
N THR A 272 -8.40 0.26 -4.39
CA THR A 272 -9.47 -0.57 -4.94
C THR A 272 -9.80 -1.67 -3.93
N PRO A 273 -11.05 -1.84 -3.43
CA PRO A 273 -11.32 -2.68 -2.25
C PRO A 273 -10.80 -4.12 -2.34
N TRP A 274 -10.88 -4.78 -3.49
CA TRP A 274 -10.32 -6.12 -3.69
C TRP A 274 -8.78 -6.18 -3.71
N LYS A 275 -8.09 -5.04 -3.79
CA LYS A 275 -6.64 -4.88 -3.64
C LYS A 275 -6.25 -4.35 -2.26
N GLY A 276 -7.18 -4.27 -1.32
CA GLY A 276 -6.97 -3.71 0.02
C GLY A 276 -6.68 -4.77 1.08
N TRP A 277 -6.08 -5.90 0.74
CA TRP A 277 -5.89 -7.01 1.67
C TRP A 277 -4.43 -7.13 2.13
N GLY A 278 -4.22 -7.49 3.39
CA GLY A 278 -2.89 -7.73 3.96
C GLY A 278 -2.90 -8.83 5.00
N THR A 279 -1.74 -9.14 5.55
CA THR A 279 -1.66 -10.00 6.74
C THR A 279 -2.27 -9.25 7.94
N THR A 280 -2.86 -9.98 8.88
CA THR A 280 -3.49 -9.36 10.07
C THR A 280 -2.51 -8.47 10.83
N ILE A 281 -1.25 -8.88 10.93
CA ILE A 281 -0.21 -8.08 11.58
C ILE A 281 0.14 -6.82 10.78
N THR A 282 0.18 -6.90 9.45
CA THR A 282 0.40 -5.72 8.58
C THR A 282 -0.72 -4.70 8.76
N VAL A 283 -1.98 -5.15 8.69
CA VAL A 283 -3.15 -4.28 8.87
C VAL A 283 -3.18 -3.66 10.28
N ALA A 284 -2.92 -4.45 11.33
CA ALA A 284 -2.87 -3.95 12.71
C ALA A 284 -1.75 -2.92 12.92
N THR A 285 -0.57 -3.18 12.36
CA THR A 285 0.58 -2.28 12.46
C THR A 285 0.27 -0.96 11.78
N LEU A 286 -0.23 -1.00 10.53
CA LEU A 286 -0.59 0.19 9.77
C LEU A 286 -1.71 1.00 10.45
N ASP A 287 -2.69 0.33 11.07
CA ASP A 287 -3.73 1.03 11.83
C ASP A 287 -3.16 1.84 13.00
N VAL A 288 -2.25 1.27 13.79
CA VAL A 288 -1.63 1.99 14.92
C VAL A 288 -0.77 3.15 14.41
N ILE A 289 0.00 2.95 13.33
CA ILE A 289 0.79 4.02 12.68
C ILE A 289 -0.10 5.18 12.25
N LEU A 290 -1.22 4.90 11.60
CA LEU A 290 -2.12 5.93 11.08
C LEU A 290 -2.95 6.60 12.19
N ARG A 291 -3.24 5.89 13.29
CA ARG A 291 -3.79 6.53 14.50
C ARG A 291 -2.76 7.44 15.17
N GLU A 292 -1.48 7.06 15.19
CA GLU A 292 -0.42 7.89 15.71
C GLU A 292 -0.23 9.14 14.86
N TRP A 293 -0.32 9.02 13.53
CA TRP A 293 -0.40 10.17 12.63
C TRP A 293 -1.55 11.12 13.01
N ALA A 294 -2.76 10.58 13.16
CA ALA A 294 -3.93 11.38 13.56
C ALA A 294 -3.74 12.09 14.91
N ARG A 295 -3.05 11.42 15.84
CA ARG A 295 -2.78 11.95 17.19
C ARG A 295 -1.75 13.06 17.17
N ARG A 296 -0.66 12.92 16.40
CA ARG A 296 0.39 13.95 16.28
C ARG A 296 -0.06 15.13 15.45
N PHE A 297 -0.93 14.90 14.47
CA PHE A 297 -1.33 15.88 13.47
C PHE A 297 -2.85 15.97 13.30
N PRO A 298 -3.61 16.28 14.37
CA PRO A 298 -5.08 16.24 14.35
C PRO A 298 -5.72 17.22 13.36
N ASP A 299 -5.05 18.34 13.10
CA ASP A 299 -5.52 19.38 12.17
C ASP A 299 -4.83 19.31 10.80
N ARG A 300 -4.08 18.25 10.50
CA ARG A 300 -3.44 18.08 9.19
C ARG A 300 -4.21 17.07 8.34
N GLN A 301 -3.74 16.86 7.12
CA GLN A 301 -4.37 15.95 6.16
C GLN A 301 -4.33 14.49 6.65
N PRO A 302 -5.35 13.68 6.34
CA PRO A 302 -5.23 12.24 6.47
C PRO A 302 -4.24 11.70 5.43
N ILE A 303 -3.69 10.51 5.68
CA ILE A 303 -2.90 9.80 4.68
C ILE A 303 -3.83 8.96 3.81
N LEU A 304 -3.75 9.11 2.49
CA LEU A 304 -4.49 8.24 1.58
C LEU A 304 -3.83 6.86 1.58
N VAL A 305 -4.60 5.83 1.86
CA VAL A 305 -4.15 4.43 1.83
C VAL A 305 -4.57 3.81 0.50
N GLY A 306 -3.56 3.51 -0.30
CA GLY A 306 -3.64 2.88 -1.61
C GLY A 306 -3.53 1.36 -1.51
N ASN A 307 -3.16 0.75 -2.64
CA ASN A 307 -3.30 -0.70 -2.77
C ASN A 307 -2.36 -1.43 -1.80
N MET A 308 -2.86 -2.54 -1.30
CA MET A 308 -2.10 -3.57 -0.61
C MET A 308 -2.09 -4.80 -1.53
N SER A 309 -2.50 -5.97 -1.07
CA SER A 309 -2.61 -7.20 -1.85
C SER A 309 -4.04 -7.55 -2.26
N SER A 310 -4.19 -8.54 -3.14
CA SER A 310 -5.43 -9.30 -3.28
C SER A 310 -5.66 -10.21 -2.07
N ARG A 311 -6.91 -10.68 -1.90
CA ARG A 311 -7.28 -11.56 -0.78
C ARG A 311 -6.43 -12.84 -0.69
N GLU A 312 -6.04 -13.42 -1.81
CA GLU A 312 -5.17 -14.61 -1.87
C GLU A 312 -3.72 -14.25 -2.24
N GLY A 313 -3.42 -12.97 -2.41
CA GLY A 313 -2.13 -12.51 -2.94
C GLY A 313 -1.94 -12.84 -4.41
N GLY A 314 -0.68 -13.03 -4.82
CA GLY A 314 -0.31 -13.30 -6.21
C GLY A 314 -0.19 -12.04 -7.08
N ARG A 315 0.07 -12.26 -8.38
CA ARG A 315 0.33 -11.21 -9.38
C ARG A 315 -0.75 -10.12 -9.36
N LEU A 316 -0.36 -8.86 -9.10
CA LEU A 316 -1.30 -7.76 -8.92
C LEU A 316 -1.03 -6.58 -9.86
N LYS A 317 -1.41 -6.69 -11.14
CA LYS A 317 -1.19 -5.59 -12.11
C LYS A 317 -1.78 -4.24 -11.65
N PRO A 318 -1.09 -3.10 -11.89
CA PRO A 318 0.21 -2.96 -12.58
C PRO A 318 1.42 -3.23 -11.67
N HIS A 319 1.21 -3.52 -10.38
CA HIS A 319 2.26 -3.68 -9.38
C HIS A 319 3.14 -4.90 -9.65
N SER A 320 4.45 -4.70 -9.56
CA SER A 320 5.44 -5.77 -9.63
C SER A 320 5.55 -6.54 -8.30
N SER A 321 5.22 -5.88 -7.19
CA SER A 321 5.15 -6.46 -5.84
C SER A 321 3.70 -6.55 -5.32
N HIS A 322 3.46 -6.37 -4.02
CA HIS A 322 2.14 -6.47 -3.37
C HIS A 322 1.52 -7.88 -3.37
N GLN A 323 2.31 -8.93 -3.63
CA GLN A 323 1.74 -10.26 -3.82
C GLN A 323 1.56 -11.04 -2.52
N SER A 324 2.21 -10.63 -1.43
CA SER A 324 2.26 -11.41 -0.19
C SER A 324 1.61 -10.73 1.03
N GLY A 325 0.87 -9.64 0.82
CA GLY A 325 0.11 -8.98 1.89
C GLY A 325 0.94 -8.14 2.87
N ARG A 326 2.16 -7.73 2.49
CA ARG A 326 3.09 -6.94 3.33
C ARG A 326 3.48 -5.59 2.72
N ASP A 327 2.92 -5.23 1.57
CA ASP A 327 3.19 -3.96 0.90
C ASP A 327 1.95 -3.06 0.98
N VAL A 328 2.15 -1.75 1.06
CA VAL A 328 1.09 -0.74 1.00
C VAL A 328 1.58 0.53 0.31
N ASP A 329 0.73 1.11 -0.53
CA ASP A 329 0.93 2.45 -1.10
C ASP A 329 0.33 3.52 -0.17
N LEU A 330 1.08 4.55 0.19
CA LEU A 330 0.61 5.69 0.97
C LEU A 330 0.80 6.98 0.17
N SER A 331 -0.12 7.94 0.26
CA SER A 331 0.12 9.26 -0.33
C SER A 331 1.23 10.01 0.40
N TYR A 332 2.02 10.77 -0.34
CA TYR A 332 2.82 11.83 0.26
C TYR A 332 1.91 12.88 0.91
N PRO A 333 2.28 13.42 2.09
CA PRO A 333 1.73 14.67 2.58
C PRO A 333 1.96 15.81 1.59
N GLN A 334 0.88 16.50 1.24
CA GLN A 334 0.84 17.56 0.24
C GLN A 334 0.74 18.92 0.91
N ILE A 335 1.31 19.95 0.29
CA ILE A 335 0.98 21.35 0.62
C ILE A 335 -0.47 21.56 0.16
N TRP A 336 -1.39 21.41 1.09
CA TRP A 336 -2.82 21.30 0.81
C TRP A 336 -3.59 22.47 1.43
N ASP A 337 -4.16 23.32 0.58
CA ASP A 337 -4.93 24.50 0.98
C ASP A 337 -6.42 24.21 1.25
N ARG A 338 -6.83 22.93 1.18
CA ARG A 338 -8.20 22.43 1.39
C ARG A 338 -9.25 22.98 0.43
N LYS A 339 -8.87 23.66 -0.66
CA LYS A 339 -9.83 24.11 -1.68
C LYS A 339 -10.30 22.97 -2.58
N GLU A 340 -9.45 21.98 -2.77
CA GLU A 340 -9.72 20.77 -3.56
C GLU A 340 -9.72 19.53 -2.67
N GLU A 341 -10.44 18.50 -3.10
CA GLU A 341 -10.41 17.18 -2.45
C GLU A 341 -8.98 16.62 -2.46
N LEU A 342 -8.57 16.05 -1.33
CA LEU A 342 -7.30 15.35 -1.23
C LEU A 342 -7.32 14.08 -2.11
N ASN A 343 -6.35 13.96 -3.02
CA ASN A 343 -6.28 12.86 -3.97
C ASN A 343 -4.84 12.52 -4.34
N TRP A 344 -4.63 11.38 -5.00
CA TRP A 344 -3.33 10.96 -5.53
C TRP A 344 -2.79 12.00 -6.51
N ARG A 345 -1.53 12.39 -6.33
CA ARG A 345 -0.85 13.38 -7.18
C ARG A 345 0.63 13.06 -7.25
N LYS A 346 1.22 13.27 -8.41
CA LYS A 346 2.68 13.35 -8.54
C LYS A 346 3.21 14.53 -7.74
N MET A 347 4.25 14.27 -6.96
CA MET A 347 4.90 15.25 -6.13
C MET A 347 6.08 15.88 -6.86
N ASP A 348 6.34 17.14 -6.49
CA ASP A 348 7.50 17.90 -6.93
C ASP A 348 7.88 18.93 -5.85
N SER A 349 8.80 19.83 -6.19
CA SER A 349 9.31 20.84 -5.27
C SER A 349 8.25 21.85 -4.80
N ARG A 350 7.13 21.99 -5.51
CA ARG A 350 6.09 22.99 -5.28
C ARG A 350 4.95 22.47 -4.42
N ASN A 351 4.66 21.17 -4.46
CA ASN A 351 3.50 20.59 -3.78
C ASN A 351 3.83 19.59 -2.66
N LEU A 352 5.07 19.11 -2.54
CA LEU A 352 5.46 18.20 -1.46
C LEU A 352 5.59 18.94 -0.11
N ASP A 353 4.82 18.51 0.90
CA ASP A 353 5.01 18.95 2.27
C ASP A 353 6.13 18.12 2.92
N ARG A 354 7.35 18.64 2.83
CA ARG A 354 8.57 17.94 3.22
C ARG A 354 8.64 17.68 4.73
N GLU A 355 8.14 18.61 5.54
CA GLU A 355 8.11 18.50 7.01
C GLU A 355 7.20 17.35 7.44
N LEU A 356 5.97 17.34 6.91
CA LEU A 356 5.02 16.29 7.19
C LEU A 356 5.43 14.95 6.58
N THR A 357 6.07 14.96 5.41
CA THR A 357 6.60 13.73 4.81
C THR A 357 7.65 13.11 5.73
N TRP A 358 8.61 13.89 6.24
CA TRP A 358 9.57 13.39 7.23
C TRP A 358 8.90 12.87 8.50
N SER A 359 7.90 13.59 9.01
CA SER A 359 7.14 13.14 10.17
C SER A 359 6.44 11.80 9.95
N LEU A 360 5.91 11.55 8.74
CA LEU A 360 5.33 10.25 8.38
C LEU A 360 6.39 9.15 8.32
N LEU A 361 7.54 9.42 7.69
CA LEU A 361 8.66 8.48 7.59
C LEU A 361 9.21 8.07 8.96
N GLU A 362 9.25 9.00 9.91
CA GLU A 362 9.67 8.73 11.28
C GLU A 362 8.67 7.84 12.02
N ILE A 363 7.37 8.12 11.95
CA ILE A 363 6.36 7.26 12.59
C ILE A 363 6.41 5.84 12.00
N LEU A 364 6.64 5.72 10.69
CA LEU A 364 6.86 4.45 10.01
C LEU A 364 8.08 3.71 10.58
N LEU A 365 9.21 4.41 10.78
CA LEU A 365 10.41 3.80 11.35
C LEU A 365 10.25 3.42 12.83
N GLU A 366 9.69 4.33 13.63
CA GLU A 366 9.40 4.16 15.05
C GLU A 366 8.56 2.91 15.33
N SER A 367 7.76 2.46 14.37
CA SER A 367 6.97 1.23 14.50
C SER A 367 7.83 -0.04 14.60
N GLY A 368 9.11 0.03 14.22
CA GLY A 368 10.05 -1.09 14.19
C GLY A 368 9.75 -2.14 13.11
N ALA A 369 8.68 -1.96 12.34
CA ALA A 369 8.07 -2.98 11.49
C ALA A 369 8.45 -2.86 10.01
N VAL A 370 9.00 -1.72 9.59
CA VAL A 370 9.25 -1.44 8.18
C VAL A 370 10.51 -2.13 7.71
N GLU A 371 10.39 -2.86 6.61
CA GLU A 371 11.48 -3.48 5.88
C GLU A 371 12.14 -2.41 5.00
N VAL A 372 11.44 -1.86 4.01
CA VAL A 372 11.93 -0.84 3.05
C VAL A 372 10.81 0.12 2.68
N ILE A 373 11.20 1.32 2.29
CA ILE A 373 10.35 2.35 1.72
C ILE A 373 10.87 2.68 0.31
N PHE A 374 10.02 2.66 -0.72
CA PHE A 374 10.40 3.12 -2.05
C PHE A 374 9.84 4.51 -2.35
N ILE A 375 10.75 5.41 -2.75
CA ILE A 375 10.48 6.83 -3.06
C ILE A 375 11.30 7.20 -4.29
N ASP A 376 10.72 7.96 -5.23
CA ASP A 376 11.46 8.44 -6.40
C ASP A 376 12.67 9.30 -6.00
N SER A 377 13.80 9.15 -6.68
CA SER A 377 15.09 9.77 -6.30
C SER A 377 15.01 11.30 -6.34
N LYS A 378 14.16 11.87 -7.20
CA LYS A 378 13.91 13.33 -7.23
C LYS A 378 13.27 13.82 -5.93
N LEU A 379 12.37 13.03 -5.34
CA LEU A 379 11.74 13.36 -4.06
C LEU A 379 12.69 13.08 -2.90
N GLN A 380 13.49 12.01 -2.96
CA GLN A 380 14.54 11.77 -1.97
C GLN A 380 15.50 12.96 -1.88
N LYS A 381 15.90 13.55 -3.01
CA LYS A 381 16.72 14.78 -3.04
C LYS A 381 16.07 15.92 -2.26
N LEU A 382 14.78 16.20 -2.51
CA LEU A 382 14.04 17.26 -1.81
C LEU A 382 13.96 17.02 -0.29
N LEU A 383 13.79 15.76 0.12
CA LEU A 383 13.74 15.36 1.53
C LEU A 383 15.11 15.45 2.18
N TYR A 384 16.17 15.00 1.51
CA TYR A 384 17.56 15.11 1.97
C TYR A 384 17.95 16.57 2.20
N GLU A 385 17.74 17.41 1.18
CA GLU A 385 18.06 18.85 1.26
C GLU A 385 17.33 19.51 2.41
N TYR A 386 16.04 19.23 2.58
CA TYR A 386 15.25 19.75 3.69
C TYR A 386 15.78 19.32 5.06
N ALA A 387 16.07 18.02 5.23
CA ALA A 387 16.56 17.48 6.49
C ALA A 387 17.89 18.11 6.91
N VAL A 388 18.81 18.28 5.96
CA VAL A 388 20.12 18.92 6.21
C VAL A 388 19.96 20.41 6.48
N GLN A 389 19.18 21.13 5.67
CA GLN A 389 19.01 22.58 5.79
C GLN A 389 18.34 23.00 7.10
N THR A 390 17.38 22.20 7.57
CA THR A 390 16.66 22.46 8.83
C THR A 390 17.40 21.93 10.07
N GLY A 391 18.52 21.23 9.88
CA GLY A 391 19.24 20.56 10.95
C GLY A 391 18.48 19.38 11.56
N ARG A 392 17.45 18.86 10.87
CA ARG A 392 16.65 17.70 11.31
C ARG A 392 17.50 16.44 11.35
N TYR A 393 18.36 16.24 10.35
CA TYR A 393 19.31 15.15 10.30
C TYR A 393 20.65 15.62 9.73
N LYS A 394 21.73 15.07 10.27
CA LYS A 394 23.08 15.20 9.71
C LYS A 394 23.22 14.31 8.48
N LYS A 395 24.12 14.68 7.58
CA LYS A 395 24.43 13.90 6.38
C LYS A 395 24.87 12.46 6.70
N THR A 396 25.55 12.26 7.83
CA THR A 396 26.01 10.94 8.31
C THR A 396 24.85 10.05 8.73
N GLU A 397 23.82 10.61 9.37
CA GLU A 397 22.62 9.87 9.78
C GLU A 397 21.81 9.47 8.54
N LEU A 398 21.65 10.38 7.59
CA LEU A 398 20.92 10.15 6.35
C LEU A 398 21.52 9.03 5.49
N LYS A 399 22.84 8.82 5.54
CA LYS A 399 23.53 7.78 4.74
C LYS A 399 23.01 6.37 5.02
N ASN A 400 22.55 6.09 6.24
CA ASN A 400 21.99 4.79 6.63
C ASN A 400 20.48 4.71 6.37
N TRP A 401 19.83 5.85 6.16
CA TRP A 401 18.38 5.95 6.02
C TRP A 401 17.93 6.01 4.57
N MET A 402 18.66 6.70 3.71
CA MET A 402 18.27 6.94 2.33
C MET A 402 19.40 6.75 1.36
N GLU A 403 19.03 6.28 0.17
CA GLU A 403 19.94 6.05 -0.94
C GLU A 403 20.53 7.34 -1.49
N TYR A 404 19.71 8.39 -1.67
CA TYR A 404 20.22 9.70 -2.07
C TYR A 404 21.18 10.27 -1.00
N PRO A 405 22.37 10.80 -1.36
CA PRO A 405 22.80 11.20 -2.71
C PRO A 405 23.60 10.15 -3.51
N SER A 406 23.69 8.91 -3.03
CA SER A 406 24.36 7.84 -3.78
C SER A 406 23.59 7.47 -5.06
N PRO A 407 24.27 6.87 -6.06
CA PRO A 407 23.59 6.34 -7.24
C PRO A 407 22.52 5.29 -6.87
N PRO A 408 21.40 5.18 -7.60
CA PRO A 408 20.43 4.12 -7.40
C PRO A 408 21.04 2.71 -7.49
N GLY A 409 20.60 1.79 -6.63
CA GLY A 409 21.15 0.46 -6.41
C GLY A 409 22.34 0.42 -5.45
N THR A 410 22.66 1.51 -4.74
CA THR A 410 23.84 1.55 -3.85
C THR A 410 23.48 1.16 -2.42
N GLY A 411 24.04 0.04 -1.95
CA GLY A 411 23.82 -0.46 -0.60
C GLY A 411 22.35 -0.87 -0.35
N ASP A 412 21.97 -0.99 0.92
CA ASP A 412 20.63 -1.40 1.33
C ASP A 412 19.98 -0.44 2.33
N PRO A 413 19.91 0.88 2.03
CA PRO A 413 19.28 1.85 2.92
C PRO A 413 17.78 1.57 3.10
N LEU A 414 17.19 2.12 4.14
CA LEU A 414 15.75 1.99 4.41
C LEU A 414 14.88 2.59 3.29
N ILE A 415 15.27 3.75 2.77
CA ILE A 415 14.58 4.48 1.70
C ILE A 415 15.37 4.29 0.40
N GLN A 416 14.76 3.61 -0.57
CA GLN A 416 15.37 3.23 -1.83
C GLN A 416 14.63 3.81 -3.03
N HIS A 417 15.36 4.06 -4.11
CA HIS A 417 14.81 4.52 -5.36
C HIS A 417 14.18 3.38 -6.13
N VAL A 418 12.91 3.56 -6.51
CA VAL A 418 12.31 2.81 -7.61
C VAL A 418 11.52 3.78 -8.48
N ARG A 419 11.77 3.75 -9.80
CA ARG A 419 11.07 4.61 -10.77
C ARG A 419 9.55 4.45 -10.67
N GLY A 420 8.82 5.57 -10.68
CA GLY A 420 7.35 5.60 -10.66
C GLY A 420 6.72 5.77 -9.27
N HIS A 421 7.54 5.95 -8.23
CA HIS A 421 7.09 6.28 -6.87
C HIS A 421 7.12 7.79 -6.64
N ASP A 422 6.77 8.57 -7.67
CA ASP A 422 6.68 10.03 -7.62
C ASP A 422 5.30 10.50 -7.14
N ASP A 423 4.30 9.62 -7.06
CA ASP A 423 2.93 9.91 -6.59
C ASP A 423 2.49 9.15 -5.33
N HIS A 424 3.30 8.21 -4.85
CA HIS A 424 3.08 7.46 -3.60
C HIS A 424 4.40 7.05 -2.94
N ILE A 425 4.32 6.79 -1.64
CA ILE A 425 5.33 6.13 -0.81
C ILE A 425 4.93 4.65 -0.75
N HIS A 426 5.73 3.77 -1.34
CA HIS A 426 5.54 2.33 -1.17
C HIS A 426 6.22 1.89 0.12
N VAL A 427 5.48 1.27 1.04
CA VAL A 427 6.02 0.74 2.30
C VAL A 427 5.91 -0.77 2.31
N ARG A 428 7.01 -1.45 2.64
CA ARG A 428 7.05 -2.89 2.88
C ARG A 428 7.29 -3.19 4.36
N PHE A 429 6.53 -4.11 4.92
CA PHE A 429 6.70 -4.60 6.29
C PHE A 429 7.58 -5.86 6.36
N LYS A 430 8.34 -5.99 7.46
CA LYS A 430 9.23 -7.12 7.74
C LYS A 430 8.46 -8.44 7.86
N CYS A 431 9.13 -9.56 7.63
CA CYS A 431 8.60 -10.87 8.00
C CYS A 431 8.51 -10.99 9.52
N THR A 432 7.49 -11.70 10.02
CA THR A 432 7.41 -12.07 11.43
C THR A 432 7.79 -13.55 11.62
N SER A 433 8.27 -13.90 12.82
CA SER A 433 8.54 -15.31 13.15
C SER A 433 7.28 -16.19 13.14
N SER A 434 6.10 -15.59 13.30
CA SER A 434 4.81 -16.27 13.14
C SER A 434 4.46 -16.62 11.68
N GLU A 435 5.20 -16.08 10.70
CA GLU A 435 5.00 -16.30 9.28
C GLU A 435 6.16 -17.10 8.70
N GLY A 436 6.23 -18.39 9.04
CA GLY A 436 7.38 -19.25 8.74
C GLY A 436 7.69 -19.45 7.25
N ARG A 437 6.80 -19.04 6.34
CA ARG A 437 7.02 -19.08 4.89
C ARG A 437 7.24 -17.72 4.25
N CYS A 438 7.33 -16.66 5.06
CA CYS A 438 7.60 -15.32 4.58
C CYS A 438 9.07 -15.20 4.15
N GLN A 439 9.32 -14.54 3.02
CA GLN A 439 10.67 -14.32 2.51
C GLN A 439 10.94 -12.84 2.24
N SER A 440 12.12 -12.40 2.63
CA SER A 440 12.68 -11.09 2.31
C SER A 440 14.00 -11.31 1.56
N ARG A 441 14.41 -10.35 0.72
CA ARG A 441 15.75 -10.42 0.13
C ARG A 441 16.79 -10.16 1.20
N SER A 442 17.96 -10.78 1.08
CA SER A 442 19.13 -10.41 1.88
C SER A 442 19.44 -8.93 1.65
N ARG A 443 19.81 -8.25 2.72
CA ARG A 443 20.18 -6.84 2.77
C ARG A 443 21.47 -6.68 3.53
#